data_AF-A0A8T4YK36-F1
#
_entry.id   AF-A0A8T4YK36-F1
#
_cell.length_a   1.000
_cell.length_b   1.000
_cell.length_c   1.000
_cell.angle_alpha   90.00
_cell.angle_beta   90.00
_cell.angle_gamma   90.00
#
_symmetry.space_group_name_H-M   'P 1'
#
loop_
_entity.id
_entity.type
_entity.pdbx_description
1 polymer ?
#
loop_
_entity_poly.entity_id
_entity_poly.type
_entity_poly.pdbx_seq_one_letter_code
_entity_poly.pdbx_strand_id
1 'polypeptide(L)'
;PAIFGVRVLSGKLTPNVDIVNREGERLGKITQIQESGQPISQAFEGMEVAVSMPKPIFGRHIKEKDILFVDIPEDQARKLKMRFAMRLTVNDMQALDELIEIKRKKDAMWAV
;
A
#
# COMPACT_ATOMS: atom_id res chain seq x y z
N PRO A 1 15.42 -1.69 -11.66
CA PRO A 1 14.11 -1.92 -11.04
C PRO A 1 14.26 -2.83 -9.83
N ALA A 2 13.75 -2.45 -8.66
CA ALA A 2 13.76 -3.33 -7.50
C ALA A 2 12.65 -4.39 -7.69
N ILE A 3 13.02 -5.66 -7.55
CA ILE A 3 12.08 -6.79 -7.49
C ILE A 3 12.32 -7.46 -6.16
N PHE A 4 11.28 -7.59 -5.35
CA PHE A 4 11.36 -8.19 -4.03
C PHE A 4 10.05 -8.86 -3.67
N GLY A 5 10.13 -9.87 -2.80
CA GLY A 5 8.98 -10.55 -2.24
C GLY A 5 8.30 -9.68 -1.18
N VAL A 6 6.98 -9.64 -1.20
CA VAL A 6 6.15 -8.99 -0.18
C VAL A 6 5.04 -9.93 0.26
N ARG A 7 4.60 -9.77 1.50
CA ARG A 7 3.38 -10.38 2.00
C ARG A 7 2.31 -9.30 2.12
N VAL A 8 1.14 -9.53 1.54
CA VAL A 8 0.00 -8.62 1.68
C VAL A 8 -0.60 -8.81 3.07
N LEU A 9 -0.50 -7.78 3.92
CA LEU A 9 -0.97 -7.86 5.31
C LEU A 9 -2.47 -7.59 5.46
N SER A 10 -3.05 -6.81 4.56
CA SER A 10 -4.45 -6.41 4.59
C SER A 10 -4.87 -5.86 3.23
N GLY A 11 -6.15 -5.95 2.92
CA GLY A 11 -6.75 -5.38 1.72
C GLY A 11 -6.33 -6.08 0.43
N LYS A 12 -6.26 -5.28 -0.63
CA LYS A 12 -6.00 -5.75 -1.99
C LYS A 12 -4.95 -4.88 -2.65
N LEU A 13 -3.86 -5.52 -3.07
CA LEU A 13 -2.78 -4.89 -3.83
C LEU A 13 -3.02 -5.07 -5.33
N THR A 14 -2.90 -3.99 -6.09
CA THR A 14 -3.02 -4.02 -7.55
C THR A 14 -1.82 -3.33 -8.20
N PRO A 15 -1.46 -3.67 -9.45
CA PRO A 15 -0.47 -2.91 -10.20
C PRO A 15 -0.87 -1.43 -10.37
N ASN A 16 0.09 -0.60 -10.72
CA ASN A 16 -0.04 0.83 -11.02
C ASN A 16 -0.42 1.75 -9.84
N VAL A 17 -0.31 1.26 -8.61
CA VAL A 17 -0.54 2.04 -7.39
C VAL A 17 0.76 2.61 -6.84
N ASP A 18 0.67 3.82 -6.30
CA ASP A 18 1.77 4.48 -5.60
C ASP A 18 1.91 3.94 -4.17
N ILE A 19 3.14 3.90 -3.66
CA ILE A 19 3.50 3.31 -2.37
C ILE A 19 4.17 4.35 -1.49
N VAL A 20 3.81 4.32 -0.20
CA VAL A 20 4.32 5.21 0.85
C VAL A 20 4.82 4.38 2.03
N ASN A 21 5.85 4.86 2.74
CA ASN A 21 6.31 4.26 4.00
C ASN A 21 5.58 4.85 5.22
N ARG A 22 5.91 4.35 6.41
CA ARG A 22 5.37 4.82 7.71
C ARG A 22 5.69 6.27 8.08
N GLU A 23 6.69 6.86 7.42
CA GLU A 23 7.06 8.27 7.57
C GLU A 23 6.32 9.17 6.55
N GLY A 24 5.45 8.59 5.71
CA GLY A 24 4.72 9.33 4.71
C GLY A 24 5.56 9.73 3.50
N GLU A 25 6.73 9.10 3.30
CA GLU A 25 7.59 9.31 2.14
C GLU A 25 7.15 8.44 0.97
N ARG A 26 7.02 9.06 -0.21
CA ARG A 26 6.64 8.36 -1.45
C ARG A 26 7.84 7.59 -2.00
N LEU A 27 7.71 6.28 -2.08
CA LEU A 27 8.77 5.39 -2.54
C LEU A 27 8.71 5.13 -4.05
N GLY A 28 7.53 5.25 -4.65
CA GLY A 28 7.31 5.04 -6.08
C GLY A 28 6.05 4.26 -6.36
N LYS A 29 6.01 3.61 -7.53
CA LYS A 29 4.83 2.92 -8.06
C LYS A 29 5.14 1.45 -8.33
N ILE A 30 4.24 0.55 -7.94
CA ILE A 30 4.29 -0.85 -8.33
C ILE A 30 3.90 -0.95 -9.80
N THR A 31 4.77 -1.50 -10.64
CA THR A 31 4.48 -1.69 -12.07
C THR A 31 3.89 -3.05 -12.36
N GLN A 32 4.27 -4.07 -11.60
CA GLN A 32 3.83 -5.45 -11.82
C GLN A 32 3.83 -6.23 -10.51
N ILE A 33 2.91 -7.18 -10.40
CA ILE A 33 2.82 -8.17 -9.32
C ILE A 33 2.87 -9.55 -9.97
N GLN A 34 3.64 -10.47 -9.39
CA GLN A 34 3.77 -11.84 -9.86
C GLN A 34 3.57 -12.82 -8.71
N GLU A 35 2.89 -13.93 -8.99
CA GLU A 35 2.78 -15.09 -8.12
C GLU A 35 3.37 -16.29 -8.86
N SER A 36 4.35 -16.98 -8.25
CA SER A 36 5.03 -18.13 -8.86
C SER A 36 5.54 -17.87 -10.28
N GLY A 37 6.03 -16.66 -10.55
CA GLY A 37 6.55 -16.24 -11.85
C GLY A 37 5.49 -15.83 -12.88
N GLN A 38 4.20 -15.93 -12.57
CA GLN A 38 3.11 -15.49 -13.44
C GLN A 38 2.57 -14.13 -13.02
N PRO A 39 2.33 -13.19 -13.97
CA PRO A 39 1.75 -11.90 -13.65
C PRO A 39 0.31 -12.03 -13.19
N ILE A 40 -0.03 -11.36 -12.09
CA ILE A 40 -1.39 -11.32 -11.54
C ILE A 40 -1.90 -9.88 -11.49
N SER A 41 -3.21 -9.71 -11.66
CA SER A 41 -3.85 -8.39 -11.64
C SER A 41 -4.13 -7.88 -10.22
N GLN A 42 -4.22 -8.78 -9.24
CA GLN A 42 -4.59 -8.47 -7.86
C GLN A 42 -3.97 -9.50 -6.91
N ALA A 43 -3.50 -9.04 -5.75
CA ALA A 43 -3.09 -9.89 -4.64
C ALA A 43 -3.89 -9.50 -3.38
N PHE A 44 -4.35 -10.49 -2.63
CA PHE A 44 -5.19 -10.34 -1.44
C PHE A 44 -4.38 -10.59 -0.17
N GLU A 45 -4.95 -10.19 0.97
CA GLU A 45 -4.43 -10.50 2.30
C GLU A 45 -3.97 -11.96 2.44
N GLY A 46 -2.79 -12.14 3.03
CA GLY A 46 -2.15 -13.44 3.23
C GLY A 46 -1.30 -13.93 2.06
N MET A 47 -1.47 -13.38 0.86
CA MET A 47 -0.67 -13.79 -0.31
C MET A 47 0.78 -13.29 -0.20
N GLU A 48 1.71 -14.12 -0.66
CA GLU A 48 3.12 -13.78 -0.84
C GLU A 48 3.43 -13.67 -2.33
N VAL A 49 3.83 -12.47 -2.75
CA VAL A 49 3.96 -12.13 -4.17
C VAL A 49 5.25 -11.37 -4.42
N ALA A 50 5.80 -11.48 -5.63
CA ALA A 50 6.90 -10.65 -6.07
C ALA A 50 6.35 -9.35 -6.67
N VAL A 51 6.86 -8.21 -6.21
CA VAL A 51 6.49 -6.89 -6.75
C VAL A 51 7.66 -6.25 -7.48
N SER A 52 7.36 -5.63 -8.60
CA SER A 52 8.32 -4.82 -9.36
C SER A 52 8.08 -3.34 -9.10
N MET A 53 9.12 -2.64 -8.64
CA MET A 53 9.06 -1.23 -8.29
C MET A 53 10.33 -0.52 -8.78
N PRO A 54 10.28 0.25 -9.89
CA PRO A 54 11.49 0.75 -10.54
C PRO A 54 12.28 1.82 -9.77
N LYS A 55 11.57 2.68 -9.02
CA LYS A 55 12.14 3.87 -8.37
C LYS A 55 12.96 3.62 -7.09
N PRO A 56 12.49 2.85 -6.10
CA PRO A 56 13.22 2.68 -4.85
C PRO A 56 14.43 1.77 -5.02
N ILE A 57 15.38 1.87 -4.09
CA ILE A 57 16.58 1.02 -4.01
C ILE A 57 16.45 0.18 -2.74
N PHE A 58 16.45 -1.14 -2.89
CA PHE A 58 16.41 -2.06 -1.77
C PHE A 58 17.71 -1.94 -0.94
N GLY A 59 17.58 -1.96 0.39
CA GLY A 59 18.66 -1.68 1.35
C GLY A 59 18.88 -0.19 1.66
N ARG A 60 18.35 0.74 0.85
CA ARG A 60 18.47 2.19 1.08
C ARG A 60 17.14 2.86 1.36
N HIS A 61 16.17 2.70 0.46
CA HIS A 61 14.83 3.29 0.58
C HIS A 61 13.81 2.31 1.17
N ILE A 62 14.02 1.01 0.96
CA ILE A 62 13.19 -0.09 1.47
C ILE A 62 14.13 -1.11 2.09
N LYS A 63 13.83 -1.58 3.30
CA LYS A 63 14.55 -2.63 4.01
C LYS A 63 13.66 -3.85 4.23
N GLU A 64 14.28 -4.98 4.57
CA GLU A 64 13.53 -6.15 5.00
C GLU A 64 12.66 -5.81 6.21
N LYS A 65 11.44 -6.34 6.22
CA LYS A 65 10.42 -6.16 7.28
C LYS A 65 9.84 -4.73 7.37
N ASP A 66 10.17 -3.84 6.44
CA ASP A 66 9.44 -2.57 6.32
C ASP A 66 7.97 -2.82 5.98
N ILE A 67 7.09 -2.04 6.59
CA ILE A 67 5.67 -2.04 6.30
C ILE A 67 5.37 -0.84 5.40
N LEU A 68 4.79 -1.15 4.24
CA LEU A 68 4.48 -0.20 3.19
C LEU A 68 2.97 -0.11 2.98
N PHE A 69 2.50 1.05 2.55
CA PHE A 69 1.08 1.32 2.33
C PHE A 69 0.84 1.78 0.90
N VAL A 70 -0.33 1.47 0.36
CA VAL A 70 -0.80 2.10 -0.87
C VAL A 70 -1.09 3.57 -0.58
N ASP A 71 -0.54 4.47 -1.39
CA ASP A 71 -0.79 5.91 -1.30
C ASP A 71 -2.17 6.25 -1.88
N ILE A 72 -3.21 5.97 -1.10
CA ILE A 72 -4.61 6.25 -1.48
C ILE A 72 -4.83 7.78 -1.48
N PRO A 73 -5.36 8.36 -2.58
CA PRO A 73 -5.74 9.77 -2.62
C PRO A 73 -6.78 10.13 -1.55
N GLU A 74 -6.74 11.36 -1.07
CA GLU A 74 -7.58 11.81 0.04
C GLU A 74 -9.08 11.64 -0.21
N ASP A 75 -9.54 11.98 -1.43
CA ASP A 75 -10.95 11.86 -1.79
C ASP A 75 -11.43 10.40 -1.79
N GLN A 76 -10.55 9.47 -2.14
CA GLN A 76 -10.84 8.03 -2.11
C GLN A 76 -10.78 7.48 -0.69
N ALA A 77 -9.79 7.88 0.12
CA ALA A 77 -9.72 7.50 1.54
C ALA A 77 -10.97 7.97 2.31
N ARG A 78 -11.40 9.21 2.06
CA ARG A 78 -12.64 9.77 2.64
C ARG A 78 -13.88 8.97 2.20
N LYS A 79 -14.00 8.63 0.91
CA LYS A 79 -15.10 7.77 0.41
C LYS A 79 -15.08 6.39 1.05
N LEU A 80 -13.92 5.77 1.17
CA LEU A 80 -13.76 4.47 1.82
C LEU A 80 -14.26 4.51 3.26
N LYS A 81 -13.85 5.52 4.02
CA LYS A 81 -14.24 5.69 5.43
C LYS A 81 -15.70 6.08 5.63
N MET A 82 -16.25 7.00 4.82
CA MET A 82 -17.61 7.52 5.03
C MET A 82 -18.71 6.70 4.35
N ARG A 83 -18.44 6.15 3.16
CA ARG A 83 -19.46 5.49 2.33
C ARG A 83 -19.31 3.99 2.25
N PHE A 84 -18.08 3.48 2.37
CA PHE A 84 -17.80 2.06 2.16
C PHE A 84 -17.25 1.34 3.39
N ALA A 85 -17.27 1.97 4.58
CA ALA A 85 -16.75 1.36 5.81
C ALA A 85 -17.39 -0.01 6.10
N MET A 86 -18.70 -0.17 5.85
CA MET A 86 -19.40 -1.45 6.03
C MET A 86 -18.96 -2.56 5.05
N ARG A 87 -18.20 -2.22 4.01
CA ARG A 87 -17.66 -3.19 3.03
C ARG A 87 -16.18 -3.51 3.27
N LEU A 88 -15.54 -2.83 4.20
CA LEU A 88 -14.15 -3.09 4.59
C LEU A 88 -14.12 -4.15 5.66
N THR A 89 -13.12 -5.03 5.60
CA THR A 89 -12.83 -5.92 6.73
C THR A 89 -12.25 -5.09 7.88
N VAL A 90 -12.19 -5.69 9.07
CA VAL A 90 -11.54 -5.05 10.24
C VAL A 90 -10.09 -4.70 9.92
N ASN A 91 -9.36 -5.60 9.24
CA ASN A 91 -7.96 -5.40 8.88
C ASN A 91 -7.81 -4.29 7.83
N ASP A 92 -8.70 -4.23 6.84
CA ASP A 92 -8.69 -3.17 5.84
C ASP A 92 -8.96 -1.79 6.46
N MET A 93 -9.88 -1.73 7.43
CA MET A 93 -10.21 -0.50 8.12
C MET A 93 -9.06 -0.03 9.01
N GLN A 94 -8.39 -0.94 9.71
CA GLN A 94 -7.18 -0.63 10.48
C GLN A 94 -6.05 -0.11 9.58
N ALA A 95 -5.80 -0.75 8.44
CA ALA A 95 -4.77 -0.30 7.50
C ALA A 95 -5.11 1.08 6.88
N LEU A 96 -6.39 1.35 6.63
CA LEU A 96 -6.84 2.66 6.17
C LEU A 96 -6.63 3.74 7.26
N ASP A 97 -6.94 3.43 8.52
CA ASP A 97 -6.72 4.35 9.64
C ASP A 97 -5.23 4.62 9.87
N GLU A 98 -4.37 3.60 9.80
CA GLU A 98 -2.90 3.77 9.83
C GLU A 98 -2.42 4.70 8.70
N LEU A 99 -2.92 4.51 7.47
CA LEU A 99 -2.59 5.41 6.36
C LEU A 99 -3.03 6.85 6.64
N ILE A 100 -4.24 7.05 7.17
CA ILE A 100 -4.74 8.39 7.54
C ILE A 100 -3.83 9.03 8.58
N GLU A 101 -3.42 8.30 9.61
CA GLU A 101 -2.48 8.80 10.62
C GLU A 101 -1.15 9.22 10.01
N ILE A 102 -0.58 8.40 9.12
CA ILE A 102 0.66 8.71 8.40
C ILE A 102 0.51 10.02 7.61
N LYS A 103 -0.62 10.23 6.92
CA LYS A 103 -0.87 11.46 6.15
C LYS A 103 -1.11 12.67 7.05
N ARG A 104 -1.79 12.48 8.19
CA ARG A 104 -2.08 13.53 9.16
C ARG A 104 -0.86 14.09 9.88
N LYS A 105 0.25 13.34 9.93
CA LYS A 105 1.55 13.88 10.37
C LYS A 105 1.99 15.10 9.54
N LYS A 106 1.58 15.18 8.26
CA LYS A 106 1.93 16.28 7.34
C LYS A 106 0.77 17.27 7.14
N ASP A 107 -0.47 16.78 7.16
CA ASP A 107 -1.68 17.59 7.01
C ASP A 107 -2.77 17.14 7.99
N ALA A 108 -2.93 17.87 9.10
CA ALA A 108 -3.85 17.51 10.17
C ALA A 108 -5.32 17.34 9.73
N MET A 109 -5.73 17.98 8.63
CA MET A 109 -7.10 17.92 8.10
C MET A 109 -7.30 16.83 7.02
N TRP A 110 -6.28 16.00 6.78
CA TRP A 110 -6.35 14.97 5.75
C TRP A 110 -7.45 13.94 6.05
N ALA A 111 -8.30 13.69 5.05
CA ALA A 111 -9.42 12.73 5.10
C ALA A 111 -10.42 12.99 6.24
N VAL A 112 -10.69 14.27 6.54
CA VAL A 112 -11.80 14.72 7.41
C VAL A 112 -13.15 14.65 6.70
#